data_AF-A0A815S9W4-F1
#
_entry.id   AF-A0A815S9W4-F1
#
_cell.length_a   1.000
_cell.length_b   1.000
_cell.length_c   1.000
_cell.angle_alpha   90.00
_cell.angle_beta   90.00
_cell.angle_gamma   90.00
#
_symmetry.space_group_name_H-M   'P 1'
#
loop_
_entity.id
_entity.type
_entity.pdbx_description
1 polymer ?
#
loop_
_entity_poly.entity_id
_entity_poly.type
_entity_poly.pdbx_seq_one_letter_code
_entity_poly.pdbx_strand_id
1 'polypeptide(L)'
;IVERNRYAVWSARLHHSNLSVLHYSVFFQMCRAHGVGFDIREKQGSVFTLLECDRHENIGMITIGDTLQNTLSNFAYNLNAINQEITTASMKGRSNFILAINDIENILGITQENASNESTANATS
;
A
#
# COMPACT_ATOMS: atom_id res chain seq x y z
N ILE A 1 -16.01 -25.13 3.62
CA ILE A 1 -15.12 -24.02 3.19
C ILE A 1 -14.58 -23.42 4.48
N VAL A 2 -13.28 -23.47 4.73
CA VAL A 2 -12.70 -22.81 5.90
C VAL A 2 -12.71 -21.31 5.58
N GLU A 3 -13.53 -20.54 6.29
CA GLU A 3 -13.48 -19.07 6.21
C GLU A 3 -12.16 -18.60 6.79
N ARG A 4 -11.31 -18.04 5.94
CA ARG A 4 -10.11 -17.32 6.38
C ARG A 4 -10.49 -15.86 6.53
N ASN A 5 -10.29 -15.31 7.73
CA ASN A 5 -10.40 -13.87 7.95
C ASN A 5 -9.42 -13.17 7.01
N ARG A 6 -9.90 -12.14 6.30
CA ARG A 6 -9.10 -11.31 5.41
C ARG A 6 -9.07 -9.90 5.95
N TYR A 7 -7.93 -9.25 5.78
CA TYR A 7 -7.75 -7.86 6.10
C TYR A 7 -7.63 -7.09 4.79
N ALA A 8 -8.25 -5.92 4.74
CA ALA A 8 -8.18 -5.01 3.62
C ALA A 8 -7.73 -3.64 4.10
N VAL A 9 -6.69 -3.09 3.46
CA VAL A 9 -6.24 -1.71 3.66
C VAL A 9 -6.55 -0.96 2.37
N TRP A 10 -7.22 0.18 2.48
CA TRP A 10 -7.65 0.94 1.30
C TRP A 10 -7.46 2.43 1.49
N SER A 11 -7.17 3.12 0.39
CA SER A 11 -7.26 4.57 0.28
C SER A 11 -7.79 4.94 -1.10
N ALA A 12 -8.72 5.88 -1.15
CA ALA A 12 -9.28 6.43 -2.39
C ALA A 12 -8.61 7.74 -2.82
N ARG A 13 -7.62 8.25 -2.09
CA ARG A 13 -6.98 9.54 -2.38
C ARG A 13 -5.46 9.45 -2.26
N LEU A 14 -4.86 8.51 -2.98
CA LEU A 14 -3.41 8.46 -3.14
C LEU A 14 -3.05 9.42 -4.27
N HIS A 15 -2.33 10.47 -3.90
CA HIS A 15 -1.99 11.58 -4.78
C HIS A 15 -0.51 11.57 -5.12
N HIS A 16 -0.19 11.67 -6.41
CA HIS A 16 1.15 11.97 -6.88
C HIS A 16 1.09 12.75 -8.20
N SER A 17 1.65 13.96 -8.25
CA SER A 17 1.52 14.84 -9.42
C SER A 17 2.08 14.24 -10.71
N ASN A 18 3.12 13.41 -10.60
CA ASN A 18 3.71 12.72 -11.77
C ASN A 18 2.81 11.62 -12.36
N LEU A 19 1.71 11.22 -11.71
CA LEU A 19 0.73 10.33 -12.32
C LEU A 19 0.04 10.98 -13.53
N SER A 20 -0.05 12.30 -13.57
CA SER A 20 -0.66 13.06 -14.67
C SER A 20 -0.01 12.82 -16.03
N VAL A 21 1.27 12.45 -16.05
CA VAL A 21 2.05 12.22 -17.27
C VAL A 21 2.24 10.73 -17.59
N LEU A 22 1.68 9.84 -16.77
CA LEU A 22 1.87 8.39 -16.88
C LEU A 22 0.65 7.71 -17.48
N HIS A 23 0.82 7.08 -18.65
CA HIS A 23 -0.23 6.23 -19.21
C HIS A 23 -0.50 5.00 -18.33
N TYR A 24 -1.77 4.65 -18.13
CA TYR A 24 -2.14 3.50 -17.30
C TYR A 24 -1.51 2.18 -17.74
N SER A 25 -1.30 1.96 -19.04
CA SER A 25 -0.60 0.77 -19.54
C SER A 25 0.82 0.65 -18.98
N VAL A 26 1.55 1.78 -18.93
CA VAL A 26 2.91 1.86 -18.39
C VAL A 26 2.88 1.72 -16.86
N PHE A 27 1.96 2.43 -16.18
CA PHE A 27 1.75 2.29 -14.74
C PHE A 27 1.54 0.83 -14.31
N PHE A 28 0.68 0.08 -15.00
CA PHE A 28 0.43 -1.32 -14.66
C PHE A 28 1.57 -2.26 -15.07
N GLN A 29 2.36 -1.93 -16.10
CA GLN A 29 3.58 -2.67 -16.42
C GLN A 29 4.61 -2.54 -15.30
N MET A 30 4.82 -1.31 -14.80
CA MET A 30 5.68 -1.03 -13.64
C MET A 30 5.20 -1.79 -12.40
N CYS A 31 3.91 -1.68 -12.05
CA CYS A 31 3.34 -2.40 -10.91
C CYS A 31 3.64 -3.91 -11.00
N ARG A 32 3.38 -4.54 -12.16
CA ARG A 32 3.66 -5.97 -12.36
C ARG A 32 5.15 -6.31 -12.22
N ALA A 33 6.05 -5.47 -12.71
CA ALA A 33 7.49 -5.69 -12.57
C ALA A 33 7.95 -5.71 -11.10
N HIS A 34 7.25 -4.97 -10.24
CA HIS A 34 7.47 -4.95 -8.79
C HIS A 34 6.64 -5.99 -8.02
N GLY A 35 5.96 -6.92 -8.71
CA GLY A 35 5.08 -7.90 -8.07
C GLY A 35 3.81 -7.30 -7.48
N VAL A 36 3.48 -6.06 -7.82
CA VAL A 36 2.27 -5.38 -7.36
C VAL A 36 1.10 -5.78 -8.25
N GLY A 37 0.16 -6.53 -7.69
CA GLY A 37 -1.05 -6.99 -8.36
C GLY A 37 -1.88 -7.90 -7.47
N PHE A 38 -3.02 -8.36 -7.97
CA PHE A 38 -3.93 -9.23 -7.24
C PHE A 38 -3.86 -10.66 -7.79
N ASP A 39 -3.59 -11.63 -6.93
CA ASP A 39 -3.68 -13.05 -7.25
C ASP A 39 -5.11 -13.54 -7.00
N ILE A 40 -5.80 -13.90 -8.07
CA ILE A 40 -7.20 -14.38 -8.03
C ILE A 40 -7.33 -15.73 -7.31
N ARG A 41 -6.32 -16.60 -7.40
CA ARG A 41 -6.32 -17.93 -6.77
C ARG A 41 -6.16 -17.80 -5.27
N GLU A 42 -5.17 -17.00 -4.85
CA GLU A 42 -4.90 -16.76 -3.43
C GLU A 42 -5.86 -15.75 -2.80
N LYS A 43 -6.58 -14.96 -3.62
CA LYS A 43 -7.44 -13.85 -3.23
C LYS A 43 -6.70 -12.80 -2.38
N GLN A 44 -5.46 -12.51 -2.76
CA GLN A 44 -4.54 -11.61 -2.05
C GLN A 44 -3.81 -10.70 -3.02
N GLY A 45 -3.22 -9.64 -2.47
CA GLY A 45 -2.50 -8.63 -3.23
C GLY A 45 -3.35 -7.38 -3.43
N SER A 46 -3.05 -6.63 -4.48
CA SER A 46 -3.53 -5.25 -4.60
C SER A 46 -4.26 -4.98 -5.91
N VAL A 47 -5.36 -4.23 -5.79
CA VAL A 47 -6.15 -3.71 -6.89
C VAL A 47 -6.15 -2.19 -6.85
N PHE A 48 -6.26 -1.57 -8.01
CA PHE A 48 -6.27 -0.11 -8.15
C PHE A 48 -7.63 0.40 -8.63
N THR A 49 -8.06 1.51 -8.07
CA THR A 49 -9.21 2.26 -8.57
C THR A 49 -8.68 3.45 -9.34
N LEU A 50 -8.93 3.48 -10.65
CA LEU A 50 -8.56 4.61 -11.48
C LEU A 50 -9.60 5.71 -11.29
N LEU A 51 -9.15 6.86 -10.79
CA LEU A 51 -10.00 8.03 -10.59
C LEU A 51 -9.73 8.98 -11.74
N GLU A 52 -10.67 9.09 -12.67
CA GLU A 52 -10.63 10.15 -13.68
C GLU A 52 -11.03 11.46 -13.01
N CYS A 53 -10.00 12.23 -12.64
CA CYS A 53 -10.10 13.63 -12.23
C CYS A 53 -9.36 14.46 -13.28
N ASP A 54 -9.68 15.74 -13.44
CA ASP A 54 -9.14 16.64 -14.49
C ASP A 54 -7.61 16.64 -14.66
N ARG A 55 -6.84 16.20 -13.65
CA ARG A 55 -5.37 16.15 -13.69
C ARG A 55 -4.77 14.76 -13.66
N HIS A 56 -5.56 13.69 -13.50
CA HIS A 56 -5.06 12.30 -13.38
C HIS A 56 -3.95 12.09 -12.32
N GLU A 57 -3.90 12.95 -11.29
CA GLU A 57 -2.86 12.90 -10.23
C GLU A 57 -3.25 11.97 -9.07
N ASN A 58 -4.39 11.28 -9.15
CA ASN A 58 -4.94 10.48 -8.05
C ASN A 58 -5.26 9.06 -8.49
N ILE A 59 -4.98 8.11 -7.59
CA ILE A 59 -5.40 6.72 -7.70
C ILE A 59 -5.98 6.25 -6.36
N GLY A 60 -6.84 5.24 -6.42
CA GLY A 60 -7.19 4.43 -5.26
C GLY A 60 -6.39 3.12 -5.27
N MET A 61 -6.13 2.58 -4.10
CA MET A 61 -5.53 1.25 -3.95
C MET A 61 -6.23 0.51 -2.81
N ILE A 62 -6.47 -0.77 -3.03
CA ILE A 62 -6.94 -1.71 -2.02
C ILE A 62 -5.94 -2.86 -1.99
N THR A 63 -5.39 -3.16 -0.82
CA THR A 63 -4.50 -4.31 -0.59
C THR A 63 -5.20 -5.29 0.34
N ILE A 64 -5.20 -6.57 -0.03
CA ILE A 64 -5.87 -7.64 0.71
C ILE A 64 -4.83 -8.69 1.12
N GLY A 65 -4.88 -9.13 2.38
CA GLY A 65 -3.99 -10.15 2.92
C GLY A 65 -4.58 -10.96 4.07
N ASP A 66 -3.81 -11.95 4.53
CA ASP A 66 -4.20 -12.86 5.62
C ASP A 66 -4.06 -12.27 7.02
N THR A 67 -3.19 -11.28 7.21
CA THR A 67 -2.98 -10.60 8.49
C THR A 67 -2.99 -9.09 8.29
N LEU A 68 -3.42 -8.35 9.31
CA LEU A 68 -3.43 -6.89 9.26
C LEU A 68 -2.01 -6.34 9.01
N GLN A 69 -1.01 -6.87 9.71
CA GLN A 69 0.37 -6.43 9.61
C GLN A 69 0.94 -6.64 8.21
N ASN A 70 0.77 -7.84 7.64
CA ASN A 70 1.24 -8.10 6.27
C ASN A 70 0.51 -7.24 5.25
N THR A 71 -0.79 -7.01 5.45
CA THR A 71 -1.60 -6.17 4.54
C THR A 71 -1.15 -4.71 4.58
N LEU A 72 -0.88 -4.16 5.76
CA LEU A 72 -0.32 -2.82 5.95
C LEU A 72 1.08 -2.70 5.34
N SER A 73 1.97 -3.65 5.63
CA SER A 73 3.33 -3.67 5.06
C SER A 73 3.31 -3.74 3.53
N ASN A 74 2.44 -4.57 2.95
CA ASN A 74 2.30 -4.67 1.49
C ASN A 74 1.73 -3.38 0.89
N PHE A 75 0.77 -2.73 1.57
CA PHE A 75 0.25 -1.45 1.12
C PHE A 75 1.35 -0.36 1.09
N ALA A 76 2.16 -0.26 2.14
CA ALA A 76 3.29 0.67 2.20
C ALA A 76 4.38 0.33 1.16
N TYR A 77 4.72 -0.95 1.00
CA TYR A 77 5.64 -1.42 -0.03
C TYR A 77 5.21 -0.99 -1.43
N ASN A 78 3.94 -1.18 -1.78
CA ASN A 78 3.40 -0.79 -3.07
C ASN A 78 3.50 0.72 -3.30
N LEU A 79 3.16 1.53 -2.29
CA LEU A 79 3.31 2.98 -2.38
C LEU A 79 4.76 3.39 -2.61
N ASN A 80 5.71 2.77 -1.90
CA ASN A 80 7.12 3.07 -2.08
C ASN A 80 7.61 2.66 -3.47
N ALA A 81 7.26 1.45 -3.93
CA ALA A 81 7.61 0.96 -5.26
C ALA A 81 7.11 1.90 -6.36
N ILE A 82 5.84 2.32 -6.31
CA ILE A 82 5.29 3.29 -7.25
C ILE A 82 6.01 4.63 -7.14
N ASN A 83 6.26 5.12 -5.91
CA ASN A 83 6.91 6.41 -5.68
C ASN A 83 8.30 6.46 -6.32
N GLN A 84 9.12 5.41 -6.14
CA GLN A 84 10.48 5.35 -6.70
C GLN A 84 10.47 5.33 -8.22
N GLU A 85 9.49 4.67 -8.83
CA GLU A 85 9.41 4.54 -10.28
C GLU A 85 8.99 5.85 -10.96
N ILE A 86 8.07 6.59 -10.34
CA ILE A 86 7.53 7.81 -10.93
C ILE A 86 8.24 9.09 -10.46
N THR A 87 9.14 8.98 -9.48
CA THR A 87 9.98 10.09 -8.99
C THR A 87 11.37 10.03 -9.62
N THR A 88 11.83 11.16 -10.15
CA THR A 88 13.22 11.29 -10.63
C THR A 88 13.94 12.44 -9.92
N ALA A 89 15.27 12.52 -10.06
CA ALA A 89 16.07 13.59 -9.45
C ALA A 89 15.62 15.00 -9.88
N SER A 90 15.14 15.16 -11.12
CA SER A 90 14.62 16.40 -11.66
C SER A 90 13.11 16.58 -11.45
N MET A 91 12.36 15.51 -11.16
CA MET A 91 10.90 15.53 -11.00
C MET A 91 10.47 14.76 -9.74
N LYS A 92 10.56 15.42 -8.58
CA LYS A 92 10.07 14.86 -7.31
C LYS A 92 8.55 14.74 -7.25
N GLY A 93 7.84 15.69 -7.88
CA GLY A 93 6.39 15.78 -7.79
C GLY A 93 5.88 16.13 -6.39
N ARG A 94 4.60 16.45 -6.29
CA ARG A 94 3.89 16.54 -5.00
C ARG A 94 3.20 15.20 -4.76
N SER A 95 3.39 14.63 -3.57
CA SER A 95 2.90 13.29 -3.24
C SER A 95 2.50 13.21 -1.77
N ASN A 96 1.46 12.42 -1.48
CA ASN A 96 1.13 12.04 -0.10
C ASN A 96 1.60 10.62 0.25
N PHE A 97 2.32 9.94 -0.65
CA PHE A 97 2.71 8.54 -0.46
C PHE A 97 3.66 8.37 0.73
N ILE A 98 4.67 9.22 0.85
CA ILE A 98 5.64 9.16 1.95
C ILE A 98 4.97 9.39 3.32
N LEU A 99 4.01 10.31 3.39
CA LEU A 99 3.25 10.53 4.63
C LEU A 99 2.43 9.29 4.99
N ALA A 100 1.72 8.71 4.02
CA ALA A 100 0.95 7.49 4.24
C ALA A 100 1.84 6.28 4.63
N ILE A 101 3.02 6.15 4.04
CA ILE A 101 4.00 5.11 4.40
C ILE A 101 4.45 5.29 5.86
N ASN A 102 4.86 6.50 6.24
CA ASN A 102 5.31 6.79 7.60
C ASN A 102 4.18 6.52 8.63
N ASP A 103 2.94 6.89 8.33
CA ASP A 103 1.80 6.62 9.20
C ASP A 103 1.59 5.10 9.38
N ILE A 104 1.74 4.32 8.32
CA ILE A 104 1.65 2.85 8.38
C ILE A 104 2.79 2.25 9.19
N GLU A 105 4.04 2.70 8.98
CA GLU A 105 5.21 2.24 9.73
C GLU A 105 5.06 2.52 11.23
N ASN A 106 4.53 3.70 11.59
CA ASN A 106 4.22 4.05 12.97
C ASN A 106 3.16 3.11 13.58
N ILE A 107 2.07 2.84 12.86
CA ILE A 107 1.02 1.91 13.31
C ILE A 107 1.62 0.51 13.54
N LEU A 108 2.45 0.03 12.62
CA LEU A 108 3.10 -1.27 12.73
C LEU A 108 4.06 -1.33 13.93
N GLY A 109 4.85 -0.28 14.15
CA GLY A 109 5.75 -0.15 15.30
C GLY A 109 5.00 -0.22 16.63
N ILE A 110 3.94 0.60 16.78
CA ILE A 110 3.10 0.60 17.99
C ILE A 110 2.44 -0.76 18.21
N THR A 111 1.95 -1.40 17.15
CA THR A 111 1.29 -2.71 17.25
C THR A 111 2.26 -3.80 17.71
N GLN A 112 3.51 -3.75 17.24
CA GLN A 112 4.56 -4.69 17.64
C GLN A 112 4.97 -4.49 19.11
N GLU A 113 5.09 -3.24 19.55
CA GLU A 113 5.37 -2.90 20.95
C GLU A 113 4.28 -3.41 21.89
N ASN A 114 3.00 -3.16 21.54
CA ASN A 114 1.87 -3.62 22.34
C ASN A 114 1.83 -5.15 22.47
N ALA A 115 2.03 -5.88 21.37
CA ALA A 115 2.07 -7.35 21.40
C ALA A 115 3.22 -7.90 22.27
N SER A 116 4.36 -7.21 22.28
CA SER A 116 5.52 -7.57 23.12
C SER A 116 5.24 -7.33 24.60
N ASN A 117 4.58 -6.21 24.92
CA ASN A 117 4.20 -5.86 26.29
C ASN A 117 3.14 -6.83 26.86
N GLU A 118 2.14 -7.20 26.07
CA GLU A 118 1.13 -8.21 26.46
C GLU A 118 1.76 -9.58 26.73
N SER A 119 2.70 -10.00 25.87
CA SER A 119 3.43 -11.26 26.05
C SER A 119 4.26 -11.28 27.34
N THR A 120 4.83 -10.13 27.71
CA THR A 120 5.61 -9.97 28.94
C THR A 120 4.72 -9.98 30.18
N ALA A 121 3.56 -9.30 30.14
CA ALA A 121 2.59 -9.28 31.25
C ALA A 121 1.99 -10.67 31.54
N ASN A 122 1.72 -11.46 30.50
CA ASN A 122 1.23 -12.83 30.64
C ASN A 122 2.28 -13.82 31.16
N ALA A 123 3.57 -13.53 30.99
CA ALA A 123 4.66 -14.38 31.50
C ALA A 123 5.01 -14.10 32.97
N THR A 124 4.63 -12.94 33.51
CA THR A 124 4.83 -12.57 34.92
C THR A 124 3.58 -12.74 35.80
N SER A 125 2.47 -13.21 35.23
CA SER A 125 1.22 -13.54 35.93
C SER A 125 1.12 -15.04 36.18
#